data_AF-A0A7X7YMU6-F1
#
_entry.id   AF-A0A7X7YMU6-F1
#
_cell.length_a   1.000
_cell.length_b   1.000
_cell.length_c   1.000
_cell.angle_alpha   90.00
_cell.angle_beta   90.00
_cell.angle_gamma   90.00
#
_symmetry.space_group_name_H-M   'P 1'
#
loop_
_entity.id
_entity.type
_entity.pdbx_description
1 polymer ?
#
loop_
_entity_poly.entity_id
_entity_poly.type
_entity_poly.pdbx_seq_one_letter_code
_entity_poly.pdbx_strand_id
1 'polypeptide(L)' 'DYKLYKFSLVCSEQALISRITKDIKMGIRTEDVINKSISRLKNYFLMDTYKIDVSNISAQEAAEIIFKHIMHKS' A
#
# COMPACT_ATOMS: atom_id res chain seq x y z
N ASP A 1 -11.02 -15.03 22.70
CA ASP A 1 -11.07 -15.30 21.24
C ASP A 1 -10.78 -14.05 20.44
N TYR A 2 -10.15 -14.19 19.27
CA TYR A 2 -9.89 -13.09 18.34
C TYR A 2 -10.12 -13.55 16.90
N LYS A 3 -10.41 -12.60 16.00
CA LYS A 3 -10.50 -12.84 14.56
C LYS A 3 -9.40 -12.06 13.85
N LEU A 4 -8.53 -12.77 13.12
CA LEU A 4 -7.40 -12.19 12.41
C LEU A 4 -7.81 -11.76 11.00
N TYR A 5 -7.56 -10.49 10.68
CA TYR A 5 -7.67 -9.96 9.32
C TYR A 5 -6.30 -9.44 8.87
N LYS A 6 -5.81 -9.94 7.74
CA LYS A 6 -4.51 -9.55 7.19
C LYS A 6 -4.71 -8.77 5.89
N PHE A 7 -4.12 -7.59 5.81
CA PHE A 7 -4.23 -6.70 4.65
C PHE A 7 -2.86 -6.35 4.10
N SER A 8 -2.77 -6.15 2.79
CA SER A 8 -1.62 -5.46 2.17
C SER A 8 -2.13 -4.33 1.30
N LEU A 9 -1.66 -3.12 1.58
CA LEU A 9 -1.85 -1.97 0.70
C LEU A 9 -0.78 -2.05 -0.39
N VAL A 10 -1.21 -2.31 -1.61
CA VAL A 10 -0.33 -2.45 -2.78
C VAL A 10 -0.63 -1.31 -3.75
N CYS A 11 0.34 -0.94 -4.57
CA CYS A 11 0.11 0.05 -5.61
C CYS A 11 0.93 -0.31 -6.85
N SER A 12 0.61 0.31 -7.97
CA SER A 12 1.40 0.23 -9.19
C SER A 12 2.79 0.82 -8.94
N GLU A 13 3.76 0.33 -9.71
CA GLU A 13 5.12 0.87 -9.69
C GLU A 13 5.13 2.38 -9.99
N GLN A 14 4.32 2.81 -10.95
CA GLN A 14 4.20 4.22 -11.34
C GLN A 14 3.67 5.08 -10.20
N ALA A 15 2.64 4.62 -9.47
CA ALA A 15 2.11 5.34 -8.32
C ALA A 15 3.14 5.43 -7.19
N LEU A 16 3.89 4.35 -6.94
CA LEU A 16 4.95 4.31 -5.95
C LEU A 16 6.08 5.29 -6.29
N ILE A 17 6.58 5.27 -7.53
CA ILE A 17 7.63 6.19 -8.01
C ILE A 17 7.17 7.64 -7.88
N SER A 18 5.94 7.95 -8.31
CA SER A 18 5.40 9.31 -8.26
C SER A 18 5.37 9.86 -6.83
N ARG A 19 4.93 9.05 -5.86
CA ARG A 19 4.89 9.41 -4.43
C ARG A 19 6.29 9.64 -3.86
N ILE A 20 7.22 8.70 -4.08
CA ILE A 20 8.59 8.84 -3.57
C ILE A 20 9.30 10.04 -4.22
N THR A 21 9.07 10.29 -5.51
CA THR A 21 9.61 11.45 -6.22
C THR A 21 9.12 12.77 -5.60
N LYS A 22 7.85 12.83 -5.18
CA LYS A 22 7.31 13.99 -4.46
C LYS A 22 8.01 14.17 -3.12
N ASP A 23 8.20 13.10 -2.34
CA ASP A 23 8.92 13.13 -1.07
C ASP A 23 10.38 13.61 -1.25
N ILE A 24 11.07 13.17 -2.31
CA ILE A 24 12.43 13.59 -2.65
C ILE A 24 12.47 15.09 -2.94
N LYS A 25 11.54 15.59 -3.75
CA LYS A 25 11.42 17.04 -4.04
C LYS A 25 11.18 17.88 -2.78
N MET A 26 10.56 17.29 -1.76
CA MET A 26 10.34 17.91 -0.45
C MET A 26 11.51 17.72 0.53
N GLY A 27 12.58 17.01 0.14
CA GLY A 27 13.73 16.71 0.99
C GLY A 27 13.45 15.67 2.09
N ILE A 28 12.34 14.94 2.02
CA ILE A 28 11.95 13.92 3.02
C ILE A 28 12.68 12.60 2.77
N ARG A 29 13.05 12.31 1.52
CA ARG A 29 13.69 11.06 1.10
C ARG A 29 14.82 11.32 0.11
N THR A 30 15.69 10.33 -0.04
CA THR A 30 16.77 10.28 -1.02
C THR A 30 16.40 9.41 -2.22
N GLU A 31 17.04 9.65 -3.36
CA GLU A 31 16.73 8.97 -4.64
C GLU A 31 16.92 7.44 -4.59
N ASP A 32 17.87 6.95 -3.79
CA ASP A 32 18.16 5.52 -3.66
C ASP A 32 16.97 4.69 -3.12
N VAL A 33 15.99 5.35 -2.50
CA VAL A 33 14.78 4.72 -1.97
C VAL A 33 13.88 4.17 -3.07
N ILE A 34 13.90 4.75 -4.27
CA ILE A 34 13.02 4.33 -5.38
C ILE A 34 13.30 2.85 -5.74
N ASN A 35 14.54 2.55 -6.12
CA ASN A 35 14.93 1.20 -6.56
C ASN A 35 14.69 0.15 -5.46
N LYS A 36 14.99 0.50 -4.21
CA LYS A 36 14.76 -0.36 -3.04
C LYS A 36 13.29 -0.61 -2.74
N SER A 37 12.41 0.30 -3.14
CA SER A 37 10.96 0.19 -2.92
C SER A 37 10.30 -0.64 -4.02
N ILE A 38 10.71 -0.42 -5.27
CA ILE A 38 10.24 -1.20 -6.44
C ILE A 38 10.60 -2.68 -6.28
N SER A 39 11.84 -2.99 -5.89
CA SER A 39 12.29 -4.38 -5.73
C SER A 39 11.50 -5.18 -4.70
N ARG A 40 10.90 -4.50 -3.71
CA ARG A 40 10.06 -5.12 -2.68
C ARG A 40 8.59 -5.20 -3.04
N LEU A 41 8.14 -4.51 -4.09
CA LEU A 41 6.72 -4.43 -4.44
C LEU A 41 6.12 -5.83 -4.64
N LYS A 42 6.83 -6.70 -5.37
CA LYS A 42 6.43 -8.10 -5.62
C LYS A 42 6.17 -8.88 -4.33
N ASN A 43 6.94 -8.63 -3.27
CA ASN A 43 6.83 -9.38 -2.02
C ASN A 43 5.44 -9.18 -1.38
N TYR A 44 4.91 -7.96 -1.42
CA TYR A 44 3.59 -7.67 -0.86
C TYR A 44 2.45 -8.33 -1.63
N PHE A 45 2.60 -8.50 -2.95
CA PHE A 45 1.63 -9.24 -3.77
C PHE A 45 1.62 -10.74 -3.44
N LEU A 46 2.76 -11.31 -3.05
CA LEU A 46 2.89 -12.74 -2.73
C LEU A 46 2.44 -13.11 -1.31
N MET A 47 2.24 -12.14 -0.40
CA MET A 47 1.79 -12.44 0.96
C MET A 47 0.37 -13.04 0.96
N ASP A 48 0.06 -13.93 1.91
CA ASP A 48 -1.32 -14.38 2.16
C ASP A 48 -2.10 -13.31 2.95
N THR A 49 -2.59 -12.30 2.23
CA THR A 49 -3.37 -11.17 2.78
C THR A 49 -4.39 -10.68 1.74
N TYR A 50 -5.43 -9.98 2.19
CA TYR A 50 -6.33 -9.25 1.31
C TYR A 50 -5.64 -8.02 0.72
N LYS A 51 -5.56 -7.94 -0.61
CA LYS A 51 -4.91 -6.83 -1.31
C LYS A 51 -5.87 -5.68 -1.49
N ILE A 52 -5.42 -4.48 -1.15
CA ILE A 52 -6.12 -3.24 -1.44
C ILE A 52 -5.21 -2.46 -2.37
N ASP A 53 -5.64 -2.29 -3.62
CA ASP A 53 -4.93 -1.42 -4.55
C ASP A 53 -5.16 0.04 -4.15
N VAL A 54 -4.11 0.68 -3.66
CA VAL A 54 -4.12 2.07 -3.23
C VAL A 54 -3.55 3.02 -4.28
N SER A 55 -3.34 2.59 -5.53
CA SER A 55 -2.70 3.40 -6.57
C SER A 55 -3.41 4.74 -6.79
N ASN A 56 -4.75 4.70 -6.83
CA ASN A 56 -5.60 5.81 -7.24
C ASN A 56 -6.66 6.18 -6.20
N ILE A 57 -6.51 5.72 -4.96
CA ILE A 57 -7.44 6.03 -3.86
C ILE A 57 -6.70 6.70 -2.71
N SER A 58 -7.45 7.48 -1.95
CA SER A 58 -6.99 8.15 -0.75
C SER A 58 -6.84 7.18 0.43
N ALA A 59 -6.16 7.67 1.48
CA ALA A 59 -6.07 6.93 2.73
C ALA A 59 -7.45 6.69 3.38
N GLN A 60 -8.38 7.63 3.22
CA GLN A 60 -9.75 7.49 3.72
C GLN A 60 -10.48 6.36 3.00
N GLU A 61 -10.46 6.34 1.67
CA GLU A 61 -11.10 5.27 0.89
C GLU A 61 -10.50 3.90 1.20
N ALA A 62 -9.17 3.81 1.39
CA ALA A 62 -8.53 2.57 1.82
C ALA A 62 -9.02 2.12 3.20
N ALA A 63 -9.19 3.04 4.16
CA ALA A 63 -9.71 2.75 5.49
C ALA A 63 -11.18 2.27 5.43
N GLU A 64 -12.00 2.88 4.57
CA GLU A 64 -13.39 2.45 4.35
C GLU A 64 -13.47 1.03 3.76
N ILE A 65 -12.57 0.67 2.85
CA ILE A 65 -12.47 -0.70 2.31
C ILE A 65 -12.13 -1.70 3.43
N ILE A 66 -11.15 -1.37 4.28
CA ILE A 66 -10.78 -2.21 5.43
C ILE A 66 -11.98 -2.39 6.37
N PHE A 67 -12.66 -1.30 6.72
CA PHE A 67 -13.84 -1.32 7.59
C PHE A 67 -14.95 -2.21 7.01
N LYS A 68 -15.32 -2.00 5.73
CA LYS A 68 -16.33 -2.82 5.05
C LYS A 68 -15.95 -4.30 5.04
N HIS A 69 -14.69 -4.63 4.81
CA HIS A 69 -14.22 -6.03 4.81
C HIS A 69 -14.37 -6.69 6.18
N ILE A 70 -14.09 -5.96 7.27
CA ILE A 70 -14.23 -6.47 8.64
C ILE A 70 -15.72 -6.64 9.00
N MET A 71 -16.57 -5.67 8.64
CA MET A 71 -17.99 -5.68 8.99
C MET A 71 -18.81 -6.70 8.19
N HIS A 72 -18.52 -6.89 6.90
CA HIS A 72 -19.28 -7.82 6.04
C HIS A 72 -18.87 -9.29 6.20
N LYS A 73 -17.70 -9.57 6.76
CA LYS A 73 -17.25 -10.94 7.02
C LYS A 73 -17.57 -11.41 8.45
N SER A 74 -18.15 -10.56 9.29
CA SER A 74 -18.51 -10.88 10.67
C SER A 74 -19.91 -11.48 10.78
#